data_AF-A0A2T0QNM4-F1
#
_entry.id   AF-A0A2T0QNM4-F1
#
_cell.length_a   1.000
_cell.length_b   1.000
_cell.length_c   1.000
_cell.angle_alpha   90.00
_cell.angle_beta   90.00
_cell.angle_gamma   90.00
#
_symmetry.space_group_name_H-M   'P 1'
#
loop_
_entity.id
_entity.type
_entity.pdbx_description
1 polymer ?
#
loop_
_entity_poly.entity_id
_entity_poly.type
_entity_poly.pdbx_seq_one_letter_code
_entity_poly.pdbx_strand_id
1 'polypeptide(L)'
;MQQLFRHPLILLVASFALMALAAWFGNSVLRKRFTLDEDSRDDFRIVQSATLTLLALVIGFSLSMAVGRYDQRKNYEEEEANAIGTEFIRADLLPESTAAAIRADLARYLDLRTEYYQTRDALRVAQIDAATADLQGRLWTSARSGAVTQPTPVVALAVAGMNDVINTQGYTQAAWLNRIPLAAWIMMLLIGVFANVLVGYGVKNSSGKSRFLLIMPLTVSLSFMLIADIDSPRNGIIRVIPQNLISTAQSLHKP
;
A
#
# COMPACT_ATOMS: atom_id res chain seq x y z
N MET A 1 -15.49 0.80 8.26
CA MET A 1 -14.08 1.03 8.69
C MET A 1 -13.07 0.90 7.55
N GLN A 2 -13.05 -0.19 6.76
CA GLN A 2 -12.01 -0.39 5.73
C GLN A 2 -11.95 0.70 4.63
N GLN A 3 -13.06 1.37 4.31
CA GLN A 3 -13.05 2.49 3.36
C GLN A 3 -12.32 3.74 3.90
N LEU A 4 -12.34 3.98 5.21
CA LEU A 4 -11.70 5.17 5.82
C LEU A 4 -10.18 5.15 5.61
N PHE A 5 -9.56 3.98 5.81
CA PHE A 5 -8.12 3.78 5.63
C PHE A 5 -7.66 3.81 4.17
N ARG A 6 -8.59 3.66 3.22
CA ARG A 6 -8.28 3.79 1.78
C ARG A 6 -8.16 5.26 1.35
N HIS A 7 -8.63 6.20 2.16
CA HIS A 7 -8.65 7.62 1.84
C HIS A 7 -7.89 8.42 2.92
N PRO A 8 -6.58 8.62 2.73
CA PRO A 8 -5.69 9.22 3.74
C PRO A 8 -6.20 10.57 4.26
N LEU A 9 -6.72 11.43 3.38
CA LEU A 9 -7.27 12.74 3.76
C LEU A 9 -8.52 12.64 4.66
N ILE A 10 -9.39 11.66 4.41
CA ILE A 10 -10.57 11.44 5.25
C ILE A 10 -10.11 10.92 6.62
N LEU A 11 -9.13 10.01 6.64
CA LEU A 11 -8.54 9.53 7.89
C LEU A 11 -7.88 10.65 8.69
N LEU A 12 -7.17 11.57 8.02
CA LEU A 12 -6.56 12.75 8.64
C LEU A 12 -7.62 13.56 9.38
N VAL A 13 -8.67 13.98 8.68
CA VAL A 13 -9.72 14.84 9.25
C VAL A 13 -10.47 14.11 10.37
N ALA A 14 -10.84 12.84 10.16
CA ALA A 14 -11.57 12.06 11.16
C ALA A 14 -10.74 11.80 12.42
N SER A 15 -9.47 11.38 12.27
CA SER A 15 -8.59 11.13 13.41
C SER A 15 -8.20 12.42 14.14
N PHE A 16 -7.97 13.51 13.41
CA PHE A 16 -7.74 14.82 14.00
C PHE A 16 -8.92 15.28 14.84
N ALA A 17 -10.14 15.23 14.30
CA ALA A 17 -11.35 15.60 15.03
C ALA A 17 -11.53 14.74 16.29
N LEU A 18 -11.36 13.42 16.17
CA LEU A 18 -11.47 12.48 17.28
C LEU A 18 -10.43 12.78 18.38
N MET A 19 -9.17 12.99 18.01
CA MET A 19 -8.08 13.26 18.97
C MET A 19 -8.18 14.66 19.58
N ALA A 20 -8.63 15.65 18.82
CA ALA A 20 -8.90 16.98 19.34
C ALA A 20 -10.05 16.97 20.36
N LEU A 21 -11.11 16.21 20.09
CA LEU A 21 -12.20 15.98 21.05
C LEU A 21 -11.71 15.24 22.30
N ALA A 22 -10.84 14.25 22.14
CA ALA A 22 -10.22 13.53 23.25
C ALA A 22 -9.37 14.47 24.14
N ALA A 23 -8.53 15.31 23.54
CA ALA A 23 -7.76 16.32 24.27
C ALA A 23 -8.65 17.37 24.95
N TRP A 24 -9.70 17.82 24.26
CA TRP A 24 -10.68 18.74 24.84
C TRP A 24 -11.41 18.11 26.03
N PHE A 25 -11.81 16.83 25.93
CA PHE A 25 -12.46 16.10 27.00
C PHE A 25 -11.54 15.96 28.23
N GLY A 26 -10.26 15.64 28.01
CA GLY A 26 -9.25 15.60 29.07
C GLY A 26 -9.13 16.93 29.82
N ASN A 27 -9.00 18.03 29.07
CA ASN A 27 -8.82 19.37 29.64
C ASN A 27 -10.10 19.94 30.29
N SER A 28 -11.25 19.76 29.65
CA SER A 28 -12.48 20.47 29.99
C SER A 28 -13.39 19.69 30.95
N VAL A 29 -13.34 18.35 30.93
CA VAL A 29 -14.20 17.48 31.73
C VAL A 29 -13.41 16.80 32.83
N LEU A 30 -12.43 15.96 32.48
CA LEU A 30 -11.70 15.15 33.45
C LEU A 30 -10.95 16.02 34.47
N ARG A 31 -10.23 17.03 34.00
CA ARG A 31 -9.44 17.92 34.87
C ARG A 31 -10.30 18.73 35.85
N LYS A 32 -11.54 19.07 35.47
CA LYS A 32 -12.46 19.80 36.37
C LYS A 32 -13.09 18.89 37.42
N ARG A 33 -13.25 17.60 37.12
CA ARG A 33 -13.85 16.60 38.03
C ARG A 33 -12.82 15.95 38.95
N PHE A 34 -11.60 15.77 38.47
CA PHE A 34 -10.51 15.13 39.19
C PHE A 34 -9.31 16.08 39.17
N THR A 35 -9.08 16.75 40.29
CA THR A 35 -7.92 17.64 40.44
C THR A 35 -6.70 16.83 40.82
N LEU A 36 -5.63 16.95 40.04
CA LEU A 36 -4.32 16.40 40.39
C LEU A 36 -3.74 17.19 41.58
N ASP A 37 -3.63 16.53 42.73
CA ASP A 37 -2.82 16.99 43.86
C ASP A 37 -1.33 17.01 43.48
N GLU A 38 -0.47 17.49 44.38
CA GLU A 38 0.95 17.64 44.05
C GLU A 38 1.67 16.27 43.99
N ASP A 39 1.27 15.34 44.85
CA ASP A 39 1.85 13.99 44.94
C ASP A 39 1.50 13.09 43.73
N SER A 40 0.25 13.12 43.23
CA SER A 40 -0.16 12.28 42.09
C SER A 40 0.31 12.82 40.72
N ARG A 41 0.91 14.02 40.67
CA ARG A 41 1.37 14.63 39.41
C ARG A 41 2.55 13.90 38.80
N ASP A 42 3.47 13.43 39.63
CA ASP A 42 4.66 12.75 39.14
C ASP A 42 4.29 11.38 38.57
N ASP A 43 3.45 10.62 39.26
CA ASP A 43 2.86 9.38 38.75
C ASP A 43 2.11 9.59 37.43
N PHE A 44 1.29 10.64 37.35
CA PHE A 44 0.60 10.99 36.12
C PHE A 44 1.56 11.28 34.96
N ARG A 45 2.65 12.02 35.20
CA ARG A 45 3.65 12.34 34.17
C ARG A 45 4.38 11.10 33.69
N ILE A 46 4.65 10.13 34.58
CA ILE A 46 5.22 8.83 34.21
C ILE A 46 4.27 8.08 33.27
N VAL A 47 2.99 7.95 33.64
CA VAL A 47 1.98 7.27 32.81
C VAL A 47 1.78 7.97 31.46
N GLN A 48 1.74 9.31 31.46
CA GLN A 48 1.64 10.10 30.24
C GLN A 48 2.83 9.87 29.32
N SER A 49 4.06 9.93 29.85
CA SER A 49 5.29 9.69 29.08
C SER A 49 5.36 8.27 28.52
N ALA A 50 4.99 7.26 29.32
CA ALA A 50 4.93 5.87 28.88
C ALA A 50 3.91 5.68 27.76
N THR A 51 2.72 6.28 27.87
CA THR A 51 1.66 6.19 26.85
C THR A 51 2.08 6.86 25.54
N LEU A 52 2.71 8.03 25.61
CA LEU A 52 3.23 8.74 24.43
C LEU A 52 4.37 7.96 23.76
N THR A 53 5.26 7.36 24.55
CA THR A 53 6.33 6.50 24.05
C THR A 53 5.76 5.28 23.33
N LEU A 54 4.75 4.63 23.92
CA LEU A 54 4.07 3.51 23.29
C LEU A 54 3.39 3.93 21.98
N LEU A 55 2.73 5.09 21.95
CA LEU A 55 2.12 5.63 20.72
C LEU A 55 3.18 5.84 19.62
N ALA A 56 4.30 6.49 19.95
CA ALA A 56 5.38 6.73 19.01
C ALA A 56 5.95 5.41 18.46
N LEU A 57 6.14 4.40 19.33
CA LEU A 57 6.65 3.10 18.95
C LEU A 57 5.69 2.36 18.00
N VAL A 58 4.40 2.32 18.31
CA VAL A 58 3.39 1.65 17.46
C VAL A 58 3.24 2.38 16.12
N ILE A 59 3.31 3.71 16.09
CA ILE A 59 3.37 4.50 14.84
C ILE A 59 4.61 4.11 14.02
N GLY A 60 5.78 4.06 14.65
CA GLY A 60 7.04 3.71 13.99
C GLY A 60 7.01 2.33 13.35
N PHE A 61 6.55 1.32 14.10
CA PHE A 61 6.40 -0.04 13.55
C PHE A 61 5.36 -0.11 12.44
N SER A 62 4.25 0.62 12.55
CA SER A 62 3.21 0.64 11.53
C SER A 62 3.67 1.34 10.24
N LEU A 63 4.47 2.40 10.37
CA LEU A 63 5.10 3.05 9.22
C LEU A 63 6.12 2.13 8.55
N SER A 64 6.98 1.46 9.31
CA SER A 64 7.94 0.47 8.78
C SER A 64 7.22 -0.66 8.03
N MET A 65 6.13 -1.17 8.60
CA MET A 65 5.26 -2.16 7.95
C MET A 65 4.59 -1.64 6.67
N ALA A 66 4.20 -0.37 6.60
CA ALA A 66 3.64 0.23 5.39
C ALA A 66 4.71 0.35 4.30
N VAL A 67 5.90 0.85 4.66
CA VAL A 67 7.04 1.00 3.74
C VAL A 67 7.47 -0.36 3.18
N GLY A 68 7.60 -1.38 4.02
CA GLY A 68 7.97 -2.72 3.55
C GLY A 68 6.97 -3.30 2.53
N ARG A 69 5.66 -3.05 2.71
CA ARG A 69 4.64 -3.43 1.72
C ARG A 69 4.72 -2.61 0.45
N TYR A 70 5.02 -1.32 0.56
CA TYR A 70 5.22 -0.45 -0.60
C TYR A 70 6.43 -0.91 -1.43
N ASP A 71 7.55 -1.21 -0.80
CA ASP A 71 8.76 -1.72 -1.47
C ASP A 71 8.49 -3.09 -2.11
N GLN A 72 7.78 -3.99 -1.42
CA GLN A 72 7.38 -5.28 -2.00
C GLN A 72 6.54 -5.11 -3.27
N ARG A 73 5.61 -4.15 -3.31
CA ARG A 73 4.80 -3.88 -4.52
C ARG A 73 5.65 -3.30 -5.66
N LYS A 74 6.70 -2.53 -5.36
CA LYS A 74 7.66 -2.07 -6.37
C LYS A 74 8.50 -3.22 -6.92
N ASN A 75 8.99 -4.10 -6.04
CA ASN A 75 9.78 -5.26 -6.47
C ASN A 75 8.95 -6.19 -7.35
N TYR A 76 7.68 -6.43 -7.04
CA TYR A 76 6.81 -7.23 -7.92
C TYR A 76 6.48 -6.55 -9.25
N GLU A 77 6.42 -5.21 -9.31
CA GLU A 77 6.32 -4.50 -10.59
C GLU A 77 7.56 -4.69 -11.45
N GLU A 78 8.75 -4.66 -10.85
CA GLU A 78 10.02 -4.95 -11.52
C GLU A 78 10.08 -6.41 -12.00
N GLU A 79 9.73 -7.37 -11.14
CA GLU A 79 9.68 -8.79 -11.49
C GLU A 79 8.72 -9.07 -12.65
N GLU A 80 7.54 -8.46 -12.64
CA GLU A 80 6.56 -8.56 -13.73
C GLU A 80 7.13 -8.00 -15.04
N ALA A 81 7.77 -6.83 -15.00
CA ALA A 81 8.42 -6.24 -16.17
C ALA A 81 9.56 -7.11 -16.72
N ASN A 82 10.37 -7.70 -15.84
CA ASN A 82 11.48 -8.58 -16.21
C ASN A 82 10.99 -9.92 -16.80
N ALA A 83 9.94 -10.50 -16.24
CA ALA A 83 9.33 -11.73 -16.76
C ALA A 83 8.78 -11.51 -18.17
N ILE A 84 8.05 -10.40 -18.38
CA ILE A 84 7.52 -10.04 -19.71
C ILE A 84 8.65 -9.83 -20.71
N GLY A 85 9.68 -9.05 -20.34
CA GLY A 85 10.83 -8.80 -21.24
C GLY A 85 11.61 -10.07 -21.58
N THR A 86 11.81 -10.96 -20.60
CA THR A 86 12.46 -12.25 -20.80
C THR A 86 11.65 -13.14 -21.74
N GLU A 87 10.34 -13.25 -21.51
CA GLU A 87 9.48 -14.08 -22.34
C GLU A 87 9.34 -13.54 -23.76
N PHE A 88 9.37 -12.22 -23.93
CA PHE A 88 9.36 -11.60 -25.26
C PHE A 88 10.54 -12.06 -26.13
N ILE A 89 11.73 -12.18 -25.55
CA ILE A 89 12.91 -12.69 -26.27
C ILE A 89 12.82 -14.22 -26.43
N ARG A 90 12.37 -14.93 -25.39
CA ARG A 90 12.21 -16.40 -25.44
C ARG A 90 11.12 -16.86 -26.41
N ALA A 91 10.18 -15.98 -26.79
CA ALA A 91 9.21 -16.28 -27.83
C ALA A 91 9.89 -16.71 -29.16
N ASP A 92 11.10 -16.23 -29.47
CA ASP A 92 11.85 -16.62 -30.68
C ASP A 92 12.33 -18.09 -30.66
N LEU A 93 12.23 -18.76 -29.51
CA LEU A 93 12.52 -20.18 -29.39
C LEU A 93 11.37 -21.06 -29.91
N LEU A 94 10.21 -20.46 -30.19
CA LEU A 94 9.03 -21.11 -30.75
C LEU A 94 8.98 -20.92 -32.28
N PRO A 95 8.15 -21.70 -33.00
CA PRO A 95 7.95 -21.48 -34.44
C PRO A 95 7.57 -20.03 -34.74
N GLU A 96 8.09 -19.47 -35.84
CA GLU A 96 8.01 -18.04 -36.18
C GLU A 96 6.59 -17.46 -36.11
N SER A 97 5.58 -18.19 -36.61
CA SER A 97 4.18 -17.76 -36.54
C SER A 97 3.64 -17.68 -35.10
N THR A 98 4.05 -18.61 -34.24
CA THR A 98 3.71 -18.63 -32.81
C THR A 98 4.46 -17.52 -32.06
N ALA A 99 5.75 -17.32 -32.38
CA ALA A 99 6.58 -16.28 -31.80
C ALA A 99 6.00 -14.88 -32.05
N ALA A 100 5.62 -14.57 -33.29
CA ALA A 100 5.00 -13.30 -33.65
C ALA A 100 3.68 -13.06 -32.91
N ALA A 101 2.84 -14.09 -32.79
CA ALA A 101 1.58 -14.00 -32.06
C ALA A 101 1.79 -13.74 -30.56
N ILE A 102 2.72 -14.46 -29.92
CA ILE A 102 3.07 -14.28 -28.50
C ILE A 102 3.63 -12.89 -28.25
N ARG A 103 4.54 -12.39 -29.10
CA ARG A 103 5.10 -11.04 -28.95
C ARG A 103 4.03 -9.96 -29.03
N ALA A 104 3.10 -10.07 -29.98
CA ALA A 104 1.98 -9.14 -30.10
C ALA A 104 1.05 -9.21 -28.87
N ASP A 105 0.78 -10.41 -28.35
CA ASP A 105 0.00 -10.59 -27.13
C ASP A 105 0.70 -10.06 -25.88
N LEU A 106 2.01 -10.25 -25.75
CA LEU A 106 2.81 -9.72 -24.63
C LEU A 106 2.86 -8.20 -24.62
N ALA A 107 2.95 -7.56 -25.80
CA ALA A 107 2.88 -6.10 -25.89
C ALA A 107 1.52 -5.57 -25.39
N ARG A 108 0.42 -6.18 -25.83
CA ARG A 108 -0.93 -5.84 -25.33
C ARG A 108 -1.10 -6.12 -23.85
N TYR A 109 -0.49 -7.19 -23.36
CA TYR A 109 -0.49 -7.55 -21.96
C TYR A 109 0.22 -6.48 -21.14
N LEU A 110 1.41 -6.07 -21.57
CA LEU A 110 2.18 -5.02 -20.93
C LEU A 110 1.42 -3.68 -20.87
N ASP A 111 0.67 -3.32 -21.91
CA ASP A 111 -0.18 -2.12 -21.91
C ASP A 111 -1.29 -2.23 -20.84
N LEU A 112 -2.01 -3.35 -20.78
CA LEU A 112 -3.05 -3.60 -19.78
C LEU A 112 -2.47 -3.56 -18.36
N ARG A 113 -1.30 -4.18 -18.15
CA ARG A 113 -0.61 -4.16 -16.86
C ARG A 113 -0.17 -2.75 -16.50
N THR A 114 0.38 -1.98 -17.44
CA THR A 114 0.72 -0.57 -17.18
C THR A 114 -0.52 0.25 -16.78
N GLU A 115 -1.64 0.05 -17.47
CA GLU A 115 -2.91 0.72 -17.14
C GLU A 115 -3.43 0.33 -15.75
N TYR A 116 -3.30 -0.94 -15.35
CA TYR A 116 -3.70 -1.45 -14.02
C TYR A 116 -3.06 -0.67 -12.86
N TYR A 117 -1.80 -0.26 -13.02
CA TYR A 117 -1.07 0.52 -12.02
C TYR A 117 -1.47 2.01 -12.02
N GLN A 118 -1.90 2.55 -13.15
CA GLN A 118 -2.22 3.96 -13.31
C GLN A 118 -3.67 4.29 -12.95
N THR A 119 -4.61 3.39 -13.21
CA THR A 119 -6.03 3.63 -12.98
C THR A 119 -6.41 3.65 -11.50
N ARG A 120 -7.32 4.56 -11.15
CA ARG A 120 -7.94 4.66 -9.82
C ARG A 120 -9.39 4.15 -9.82
N ASP A 121 -9.97 3.93 -11.00
CA ASP A 121 -11.34 3.50 -11.14
C ASP A 121 -11.45 1.99 -10.89
N ALA A 122 -12.19 1.61 -9.85
CA ALA A 122 -12.40 0.22 -9.48
C ALA A 122 -13.14 -0.57 -10.57
N LEU A 123 -14.05 0.06 -11.31
CA LEU A 123 -14.74 -0.61 -12.43
C LEU A 123 -13.74 -0.88 -13.56
N ARG A 124 -12.89 0.10 -13.87
CA ARG A 124 -11.84 -0.06 -14.87
C ARG A 124 -10.81 -1.12 -14.47
N VAL A 125 -10.43 -1.21 -13.19
CA VAL A 125 -9.57 -2.28 -12.67
C VAL A 125 -10.18 -3.65 -12.96
N ALA A 126 -11.47 -3.85 -12.67
CA ALA A 126 -12.14 -5.13 -12.92
C ALA A 126 -12.18 -5.50 -14.42
N GLN A 127 -12.37 -4.51 -15.30
CA GLN A 127 -12.28 -4.71 -16.75
C GLN A 127 -10.88 -5.11 -17.20
N ILE A 128 -9.85 -4.43 -16.67
CA ILE A 128 -8.45 -4.76 -16.97
C ILE A 128 -8.12 -6.16 -16.47
N ASP A 129 -8.54 -6.55 -15.26
CA ASP A 129 -8.29 -7.89 -14.73
C ASP A 129 -8.94 -8.98 -15.60
N ALA A 130 -10.17 -8.77 -16.08
CA ALA A 130 -10.83 -9.69 -17.01
C ALA A 130 -10.08 -9.79 -18.35
N ALA A 131 -9.73 -8.65 -18.97
CA ALA A 131 -8.97 -8.63 -20.22
C ALA A 131 -7.57 -9.25 -20.07
N THR A 132 -6.95 -9.06 -18.90
CA THR A 132 -5.66 -9.65 -18.53
C THR A 132 -5.77 -11.18 -18.49
N ALA A 133 -6.80 -11.71 -17.83
CA ALA A 133 -7.03 -13.15 -17.74
C ALA A 133 -7.28 -13.80 -19.11
N ASP A 134 -8.10 -13.17 -19.96
CA ASP A 134 -8.34 -13.64 -21.33
C ASP A 134 -7.04 -13.68 -22.15
N LEU A 135 -6.18 -12.68 -21.98
CA LEU A 135 -4.91 -12.60 -22.69
C LEU A 135 -3.89 -13.62 -22.17
N GLN A 136 -3.82 -13.85 -20.85
CA GLN A 136 -3.02 -14.93 -20.27
C GLN A 136 -3.44 -16.30 -20.81
N GLY A 137 -4.76 -16.54 -20.95
CA GLY A 137 -5.27 -17.78 -21.55
C GLY A 137 -4.83 -17.98 -23.00
N ARG A 138 -4.83 -16.90 -23.80
CA ARG A 138 -4.32 -16.94 -25.19
C ARG A 138 -2.82 -17.18 -25.25
N LEU A 139 -2.04 -16.43 -24.46
CA LEU A 139 -0.60 -16.57 -24.35
C LEU A 139 -0.20 -18.01 -23.97
N TRP A 140 -0.84 -18.58 -22.95
CA TRP A 140 -0.61 -19.96 -22.53
C TRP A 140 -0.95 -20.97 -23.63
N THR A 141 -2.09 -20.76 -24.32
CA THR A 141 -2.50 -21.65 -25.42
C THR A 141 -1.49 -21.62 -26.57
N SER A 142 -1.00 -20.44 -26.94
CA SER A 142 0.03 -20.29 -27.98
C SER A 142 1.35 -20.94 -27.58
N ALA A 143 1.84 -20.69 -26.36
CA ALA A 143 3.07 -21.31 -25.85
C ALA A 143 2.96 -22.84 -25.80
N ARG A 144 1.83 -23.37 -25.31
CA ARG A 144 1.54 -24.81 -25.30
C ARG A 144 1.51 -25.40 -26.70
N SER A 145 0.86 -24.73 -27.66
CA SER A 145 0.78 -25.19 -29.05
C SER A 145 2.16 -25.31 -29.68
N GLY A 146 3.02 -24.30 -29.49
CA GLY A 146 4.40 -24.35 -29.96
C GLY A 146 5.20 -25.48 -29.32
N ALA A 147 5.02 -25.71 -28.01
CA ALA A 147 5.68 -26.80 -27.29
C ALA A 147 5.25 -28.21 -27.72
N VAL A 148 3.97 -28.41 -28.02
CA VAL A 148 3.47 -29.69 -28.55
C VAL A 148 3.98 -29.93 -29.98
N THR A 149 4.11 -28.86 -30.77
CA THR A 149 4.61 -28.94 -32.15
C THR A 149 6.11 -29.28 -32.18
N GLN A 150 6.89 -28.73 -31.24
CA GLN A 150 8.34 -28.94 -31.17
C GLN A 150 8.79 -29.16 -29.71
N PRO A 151 8.66 -30.38 -29.18
CA PRO A 151 8.94 -30.69 -27.77
C PRO A 151 10.45 -30.81 -27.52
N THR A 152 11.15 -29.68 -27.57
CA THR A 152 12.60 -29.60 -27.33
C THR A 152 12.90 -28.95 -25.98
N PRO A 153 14.07 -29.25 -25.37
CA PRO A 153 14.49 -28.57 -24.15
C PRO A 153 14.60 -27.05 -24.28
N VAL A 154 14.85 -26.55 -25.49
CA VAL A 154 14.92 -25.11 -25.77
C VAL A 154 13.54 -24.47 -25.72
N VAL A 155 12.53 -25.11 -26.32
CA VAL A 155 11.14 -24.64 -26.25
C VAL A 155 10.58 -24.68 -24.83
N ALA A 156 11.05 -25.60 -23.99
CA ALA A 156 10.68 -25.63 -22.57
C ALA A 156 11.05 -24.32 -21.83
N LEU A 157 12.08 -23.59 -22.27
CA LEU A 157 12.45 -22.30 -21.69
C LEU A 157 11.40 -21.21 -21.94
N ALA A 158 10.74 -21.23 -23.11
CA ALA A 158 9.64 -20.32 -23.43
C ALA A 158 8.38 -20.68 -22.63
N VAL A 159 8.05 -21.97 -22.51
CA VAL A 159 6.91 -22.38 -21.66
C VAL A 159 7.14 -22.00 -20.19
N ALA A 160 8.37 -22.16 -19.70
CA ALA A 160 8.73 -21.75 -18.35
C ALA A 160 8.65 -20.23 -18.17
N GLY A 161 9.17 -19.45 -19.12
CA GLY A 161 9.07 -17.98 -19.07
C GLY A 161 7.62 -17.49 -19.13
N MET A 162 6.77 -18.14 -19.92
CA MET A 162 5.34 -17.85 -19.94
C MET A 162 4.66 -18.11 -18.59
N ASN A 163 5.05 -19.19 -17.90
CA ASN A 163 4.58 -19.45 -16.53
C ASN A 163 5.02 -18.33 -15.58
N ASP A 164 6.26 -17.82 -15.70
CA ASP A 164 6.75 -16.72 -14.89
C ASP A 164 5.96 -15.41 -15.14
N VAL A 165 5.58 -15.11 -16.39
CA VAL A 165 4.72 -13.96 -16.73
C VAL A 165 3.35 -14.05 -16.03
N ILE A 166 2.76 -15.25 -15.99
CA ILE A 166 1.47 -15.47 -15.33
C ILE A 166 1.61 -15.40 -13.80
N ASN A 167 2.66 -16.00 -13.24
CA ASN A 167 2.88 -16.03 -11.79
C ASN A 167 3.18 -14.65 -11.20
N THR A 168 4.01 -13.85 -11.87
CA THR A 168 4.38 -12.50 -11.41
C THR A 168 3.17 -11.59 -11.27
N GLN A 169 2.18 -11.72 -12.16
CA GLN A 169 0.91 -11.02 -12.05
C GLN A 169 0.09 -11.44 -10.80
N GLY A 170 0.10 -12.73 -10.47
CA GLY A 170 -0.51 -13.25 -9.24
C GLY A 170 0.17 -12.71 -7.97
N TYR A 171 1.50 -12.61 -7.97
CA TYR A 171 2.25 -12.01 -6.86
C TYR A 171 1.94 -10.53 -6.69
N THR A 172 1.86 -9.78 -7.80
CA THR A 172 1.38 -8.40 -7.82
C THR A 172 0.00 -8.32 -7.16
N GLN A 173 -0.99 -9.11 -7.59
CA GLN A 173 -2.33 -9.07 -6.99
C GLN A 173 -2.30 -9.36 -5.47
N ALA A 174 -1.56 -10.36 -5.03
CA ALA A 174 -1.43 -10.71 -3.61
C ALA A 174 -0.87 -9.53 -2.78
N ALA A 175 0.17 -8.85 -3.27
CA ALA A 175 0.76 -7.70 -2.57
C ALA A 175 -0.14 -6.47 -2.53
N TRP A 176 -1.04 -6.31 -3.51
CA TRP A 176 -2.00 -5.21 -3.55
C TRP A 176 -3.14 -5.40 -2.53
N LEU A 177 -3.49 -6.66 -2.26
CA LEU A 177 -4.46 -7.06 -1.23
C LEU A 177 -3.84 -7.08 0.18
N ASN A 178 -2.53 -7.28 0.29
CA ASN A 178 -1.82 -7.28 1.57
C ASN A 178 -1.80 -5.86 2.19
N ARG A 179 -2.46 -5.70 3.35
CA ARG A 179 -2.61 -4.44 4.10
C ARG A 179 -2.26 -4.59 5.56
N ILE A 180 -2.09 -3.45 6.23
CA ILE A 180 -2.02 -3.42 7.69
C ILE A 180 -3.32 -3.99 8.28
N PRO A 181 -3.25 -5.00 9.16
CA PRO A 181 -4.43 -5.59 9.78
C PRO A 181 -5.28 -4.56 10.54
N LEU A 182 -6.60 -4.71 10.50
CA LEU A 182 -7.53 -3.79 11.17
C LEU A 182 -7.25 -3.71 12.69
N ALA A 183 -6.82 -4.80 13.32
CA ALA A 183 -6.48 -4.82 14.74
C ALA A 183 -5.35 -3.83 15.08
N ALA A 184 -4.32 -3.71 14.24
CA ALA A 184 -3.23 -2.75 14.45
C ALA A 184 -3.72 -1.30 14.33
N TRP A 185 -4.62 -1.02 13.38
CA TRP A 185 -5.28 0.29 13.24
C TRP A 185 -6.12 0.65 14.46
N ILE A 186 -6.93 -0.29 14.98
CA ILE A 186 -7.74 -0.09 16.19
C ILE A 186 -6.82 0.20 17.38
N MET A 187 -5.76 -0.58 17.57
CA MET A 187 -4.80 -0.38 18.65
C MET A 187 -4.14 1.00 18.58
N MET A 188 -3.66 1.43 17.40
CA MET A 188 -3.12 2.77 17.19
C MET A 188 -4.13 3.86 17.54
N LEU A 189 -5.37 3.74 17.07
CA LEU A 189 -6.43 4.71 17.36
C LEU A 189 -6.72 4.80 18.86
N LEU A 190 -6.84 3.67 19.55
CA LEU A 190 -7.10 3.65 20.99
C LEU A 190 -5.97 4.30 21.79
N ILE A 191 -4.72 3.91 21.53
CA ILE A 191 -3.56 4.50 22.21
C ILE A 191 -3.46 6.00 21.88
N GLY A 192 -3.72 6.38 20.63
CA GLY A 192 -3.75 7.78 20.20
C GLY A 192 -4.81 8.61 20.91
N VAL A 193 -6.02 8.06 21.09
CA VAL A 193 -7.09 8.70 21.87
C VAL A 193 -6.67 8.84 23.33
N PHE A 194 -6.21 7.77 23.98
CA PHE A 194 -5.78 7.83 25.39
C PHE A 194 -4.64 8.82 25.60
N ALA A 195 -3.63 8.81 24.72
CA ALA A 195 -2.53 9.77 24.75
C ALA A 195 -3.04 11.22 24.70
N ASN A 196 -3.98 11.52 23.80
CA ASN A 196 -4.54 12.87 23.66
C ASN A 196 -5.43 13.24 24.85
N VAL A 197 -6.19 12.32 25.43
CA VAL A 197 -6.91 12.55 26.70
C VAL A 197 -5.94 12.94 27.81
N LEU A 198 -4.84 12.19 27.99
CA LEU A 198 -3.82 12.47 29.00
C LEU A 198 -3.15 13.83 28.74
N VAL A 199 -2.77 14.13 27.50
CA VAL A 199 -2.24 15.45 27.11
C VAL A 199 -3.21 16.55 27.52
N GLY A 200 -4.50 16.41 27.19
CA GLY A 200 -5.54 17.36 27.58
C GLY A 200 -5.65 17.55 29.09
N TYR A 201 -5.68 16.45 29.84
CA TYR A 201 -5.78 16.46 31.30
C TYR A 201 -4.58 17.15 31.97
N GLY A 202 -3.38 17.03 31.39
CA GLY A 202 -2.14 17.62 31.90
C GLY A 202 -1.91 19.12 31.60
N VAL A 203 -2.74 19.77 30.76
CA VAL A 203 -2.54 21.19 30.40
C VAL A 203 -2.79 22.13 31.59
N LYS A 204 -1.84 23.04 31.89
CA LYS A 204 -2.00 24.11 32.90
C LYS A 204 -2.71 25.33 32.31
N ASN A 205 -3.58 26.00 33.08
CA ASN A 205 -4.28 27.25 32.72
C ASN A 205 -3.30 28.44 32.58
N SER A 206 -2.58 28.51 31.48
CA SER A 206 -1.89 29.73 31.07
C SER A 206 -2.32 30.00 29.64
N SER A 207 -2.85 31.19 29.36
CA SER A 207 -3.62 31.54 28.16
C SER A 207 -2.91 31.29 26.81
N GLY A 208 -1.60 30.97 26.80
CA GLY A 208 -0.85 30.53 25.62
C GLY A 208 -0.72 29.00 25.40
N LYS A 209 -0.97 28.17 26.42
CA LYS A 209 -0.74 26.70 26.38
C LYS A 209 -1.89 25.91 25.75
N SER A 210 -3.03 26.53 25.48
CA SER A 210 -4.17 25.90 24.77
C SER A 210 -3.80 25.45 23.35
N ARG A 211 -2.77 26.04 22.72
CA ARG A 211 -2.32 25.64 21.38
C ARG A 211 -1.74 24.21 21.35
N PHE A 212 -1.19 23.72 22.46
CA PHE A 212 -0.68 22.35 22.57
C PHE A 212 -1.79 21.29 22.46
N LEU A 213 -3.05 21.65 22.73
CA LEU A 213 -4.20 20.77 22.57
C LEU A 213 -4.51 20.43 21.11
N LEU A 214 -3.97 21.18 20.15
CA LEU A 214 -4.15 20.91 18.72
C LEU A 214 -2.90 20.33 18.06
N ILE A 215 -1.71 20.65 18.57
CA ILE A 215 -0.44 20.15 18.00
C ILE A 215 -0.37 18.62 18.09
N MET A 216 -0.65 18.03 19.26
CA MET A 216 -0.57 16.57 19.42
C MET A 216 -1.59 15.81 18.55
N PRO A 217 -2.89 16.19 18.54
CA PRO A 217 -3.85 15.61 17.60
C PRO A 217 -3.40 15.74 16.13
N LEU A 218 -2.88 16.91 15.74
CA LEU A 218 -2.43 17.14 14.37
C LEU A 218 -1.27 16.22 14.01
N THR A 219 -0.21 16.17 14.83
CA THR A 219 0.97 15.33 14.57
C THR A 219 0.59 13.85 14.44
N VAL A 220 -0.22 13.33 15.36
CA VAL A 220 -0.63 11.92 15.33
C VAL A 220 -1.53 11.63 14.13
N SER A 221 -2.49 12.52 13.83
CA SER A 221 -3.36 12.38 12.65
C SER A 221 -2.57 12.42 11.33
N LEU A 222 -1.52 13.25 11.25
CA LEU A 222 -0.62 13.31 10.10
C LEU A 222 0.20 12.03 9.96
N SER A 223 0.69 11.46 11.07
CA SER A 223 1.34 10.15 11.05
C SER A 223 0.40 9.05 10.55
N PHE A 224 -0.86 9.05 11.00
CA PHE A 224 -1.86 8.08 10.55
C PHE A 224 -2.20 8.26 9.06
N MET A 225 -2.32 9.51 8.60
CA MET A 225 -2.49 9.81 7.18
C MET A 225 -1.34 9.25 6.36
N LEU A 226 -0.09 9.51 6.75
CA LEU A 226 1.09 9.04 6.02
C LEU A 226 1.15 7.50 5.97
N ILE A 227 0.87 6.82 7.08
CA ILE A 227 0.82 5.36 7.13
C ILE A 227 -0.26 4.82 6.18
N ALA A 228 -1.46 5.40 6.20
CA ALA A 228 -2.54 5.01 5.31
C ALA A 228 -2.25 5.31 3.84
N ASP A 229 -1.54 6.41 3.57
CA ASP A 229 -1.13 6.81 2.22
C ASP A 229 -0.19 5.78 1.60
N ILE A 230 0.86 5.40 2.31
CA ILE A 230 1.84 4.40 1.88
C ILE A 230 1.22 3.00 1.82
N ASP A 231 0.35 2.65 2.77
CA ASP A 231 -0.35 1.36 2.74
C ASP A 231 -1.39 1.29 1.59
N SER A 232 -1.84 2.43 1.06
CA SER A 232 -2.81 2.55 -0.05
C SER A 232 -2.14 2.53 -1.44
N PRO A 233 -2.23 1.42 -2.21
CA PRO A 233 -1.58 1.27 -3.50
C PRO A 233 -2.20 2.15 -4.59
N ARG A 234 -3.48 2.57 -4.48
CA ARG A 234 -4.21 3.33 -5.53
C ARG A 234 -4.60 4.75 -5.15
N ASN A 235 -5.10 4.90 -3.93
CA ASN A 235 -5.86 6.09 -3.52
C ASN A 235 -5.00 7.09 -2.73
N GLY A 236 -3.72 6.79 -2.52
CA GLY A 236 -2.74 7.67 -1.88
C GLY A 236 -2.07 8.66 -2.85
N ILE A 237 -1.32 9.57 -2.24
CA ILE A 237 -0.36 10.48 -2.88
C ILE A 237 0.86 9.65 -3.32
N ILE A 238 1.41 8.85 -2.41
CA ILE A 238 2.52 7.92 -2.65
C ILE A 238 1.94 6.66 -3.30
N ARG A 239 2.33 6.43 -4.56
CA ARG A 239 1.83 5.32 -5.39
C ARG A 239 2.99 4.60 -6.05
N VAL A 240 2.77 3.33 -6.35
CA VAL A 240 3.71 2.57 -7.20
C VAL A 240 3.50 3.03 -8.64
N ILE A 241 4.49 3.72 -9.17
CA ILE A 241 4.53 4.12 -10.58
C ILE A 241 5.14 2.94 -11.36
N PRO A 242 4.51 2.48 -12.45
CA PRO A 242 4.96 1.31 -13.21
C PRO A 242 6.16 1.64 -14.11
N GLN A 243 7.27 2.08 -13.51
CA GLN A 243 8.42 2.60 -14.26
C GLN A 243 9.13 1.49 -15.04
N ASN A 244 9.24 0.29 -14.48
CA ASN A 244 9.92 -0.83 -15.15
C ASN A 244 9.04 -1.36 -16.30
N LEU A 245 7.73 -1.49 -16.10
CA LEU A 245 6.79 -1.86 -17.16
C LEU A 245 6.82 -0.85 -18.31
N ILE A 246 6.82 0.46 -18.02
CA ILE A 246 6.95 1.52 -19.04
C ILE A 246 8.29 1.41 -19.76
N SER A 247 9.39 1.18 -19.04
CA SER A 247 10.73 1.03 -19.63
C SER A 247 10.79 -0.18 -20.56
N THR A 248 10.24 -1.33 -20.14
CA THR A 248 10.13 -2.53 -20.97
C THR A 248 9.29 -2.24 -22.21
N ALA A 249 8.14 -1.56 -22.08
CA ALA A 249 7.31 -1.21 -23.23
C ALA A 249 8.09 -0.39 -24.25
N GLN A 250 8.86 0.60 -23.80
CA GLN A 250 9.70 1.41 -24.67
C GLN A 250 10.83 0.61 -25.33
N SER A 251 11.40 -0.39 -24.66
CA SER A 251 12.43 -1.24 -25.28
C SER A 251 11.86 -2.20 -26.31
N LEU A 252 10.63 -2.71 -26.10
CA LEU A 252 9.98 -3.63 -27.03
C LEU A 252 9.51 -2.96 -28.33
N HIS A 253 9.21 -1.66 -28.28
CA HIS A 253 8.80 -0.88 -29.46
C HIS A 253 9.99 -0.33 -30.28
N LYS A 254 11.24 -0.54 -29.84
CA LYS A 254 12.40 -0.14 -30.64
C LYS A 254 12.63 -1.19 -31.74
N PRO A 255 12.66 -0.76 -33.02
CA PRO A 255 12.83 -1.66 -34.17
C PRO A 255 14.22 -2.32 -34.20
#